data_AF-V7ERD1-F1
#
_entry.id   AF-V7ERD1-F1
#
_cell.length_a   1.000
_cell.length_b   1.000
_cell.length_c   1.000
_cell.angle_alpha   90.00
_cell.angle_beta   90.00
_cell.angle_gamma   90.00
#
_symmetry.space_group_name_H-M   'P 1'
#
loop_
_entity.id
_entity.type
_entity.pdbx_description
1 polymer ?
#
loop_
_entity_poly.entity_id
_entity_poly.type
_entity_poly.pdbx_seq_one_letter_code
_entity_poly.pdbx_strand_id
1 'polypeptide(L)'
;MFGASGRTERSGEIYLPYVGHVSDQVVLLEDGSIMAMAHVNGVPFDLEDAEMRNSRCRAFNTLLRNIADDNVSIYAHLVRHNDVPAPAPRQFQSAFAGSLSEAYERRVLSGKLFRNDHFLTLIVSPRTAIGKIGLRIAKSRRRNEHRSEEHTSEL
;
A
#
# COMPACT_ATOMS: atom_id res chain seq x y z
N MET A 1 11.58 -25.64 -4.57
CA MET A 1 10.25 -26.24 -4.34
C MET A 1 9.26 -25.10 -4.17
N PHE A 2 8.54 -24.73 -5.23
CA PHE A 2 7.41 -23.82 -5.11
C PHE A 2 6.18 -24.68 -4.78
N GLY A 3 5.54 -24.42 -3.64
CA GLY A 3 4.37 -25.16 -3.20
C GLY A 3 3.20 -24.90 -4.14
N ALA A 4 2.67 -25.96 -4.75
CA ALA A 4 1.37 -25.91 -5.39
C ALA A 4 0.28 -25.93 -4.29
N SER A 5 -0.18 -24.77 -3.84
CA SER A 5 -1.28 -24.65 -2.86
C SER A 5 -2.50 -23.86 -3.35
N GLY A 6 -2.62 -23.58 -4.65
CA GLY A 6 -3.76 -22.83 -5.19
C GLY A 6 -5.11 -23.57 -5.22
N ARG A 7 -5.19 -24.86 -4.87
CA ARG A 7 -6.46 -25.62 -4.88
C ARG A 7 -7.21 -25.64 -3.54
N THR A 8 -6.55 -25.31 -2.43
CA THR A 8 -7.15 -25.35 -1.08
C THR A 8 -7.13 -24.02 -0.35
N GLU A 9 -6.40 -23.02 -0.86
CA GLU A 9 -6.44 -21.67 -0.32
C GLU A 9 -7.73 -20.98 -0.75
N ARG A 10 -8.52 -20.53 0.22
CA ARG A 10 -9.68 -19.68 -0.05
C ARG A 10 -9.20 -18.36 -0.63
N SER A 11 -9.94 -17.82 -1.60
CA SER A 11 -9.67 -16.46 -2.13
C SER A 11 -9.57 -15.47 -0.96
N GLY A 12 -8.51 -14.66 -0.94
CA GLY A 12 -8.30 -13.66 0.11
C GLY A 12 -9.42 -12.61 0.17
N GLU A 13 -10.15 -12.45 -0.94
CA GLU A 13 -11.26 -11.50 -1.10
C GLU A 13 -12.37 -11.71 -0.07
N ILE A 14 -12.60 -12.94 0.40
CA ILE A 14 -13.63 -13.22 1.40
C ILE A 14 -13.32 -12.62 2.77
N TYR A 15 -12.05 -12.25 3.01
CA TYR A 15 -11.59 -11.62 4.24
C TYR A 15 -11.48 -10.11 4.12
N LEU A 16 -11.64 -9.57 2.91
CA LEU A 16 -11.57 -8.13 2.66
C LEU A 16 -12.97 -7.53 2.85
N PRO A 17 -13.17 -6.59 3.80
CA PRO A 17 -14.46 -5.99 4.07
C PRO A 17 -14.82 -4.92 3.02
N TYR A 18 -14.47 -5.12 1.75
CA TYR A 18 -14.63 -4.12 0.69
C TYR A 18 -16.01 -4.25 0.04
N VAL A 19 -16.71 -3.12 -0.05
CA VAL A 19 -17.98 -2.99 -0.79
C VAL A 19 -17.72 -2.50 -2.20
N GLY A 20 -16.77 -1.57 -2.37
CA GLY A 20 -16.39 -1.02 -3.67
C GLY A 20 -15.87 0.41 -3.56
N HIS A 21 -15.48 0.98 -4.69
CA HIS A 21 -14.94 2.34 -4.77
C HIS A 21 -16.06 3.38 -4.66
N VAL A 22 -15.82 4.42 -3.85
CA VAL A 22 -16.63 5.66 -3.82
C VAL A 22 -15.98 6.77 -4.63
N SER A 23 -14.67 6.67 -4.85
CA SER A 23 -13.89 7.42 -5.82
C SER A 23 -12.70 6.58 -6.27
N ASP A 24 -11.92 7.06 -7.23
CA ASP A 24 -10.78 6.33 -7.80
C ASP A 24 -9.77 5.85 -6.74
N GLN A 25 -9.63 6.58 -5.64
CA GLN A 25 -8.63 6.32 -4.58
C GLN A 25 -9.24 5.97 -3.21
N VAL A 26 -10.57 5.83 -3.13
CA VAL A 26 -11.27 5.61 -1.85
C VAL A 26 -12.25 4.45 -1.96
N VAL A 27 -12.12 3.51 -1.02
CA VAL A 27 -12.95 2.30 -0.92
C VAL A 27 -13.91 2.41 0.26
N LEU A 28 -15.16 2.01 0.05
CA LEU A 28 -16.16 1.83 1.09
C LEU A 28 -16.04 0.45 1.71
N LEU A 29 -16.05 0.39 3.04
CA LEU A 29 -16.01 -0.83 3.83
C LEU A 29 -17.43 -1.27 4.25
N GLU A 30 -17.59 -2.55 4.60
CA GLU A 30 -18.89 -3.15 4.97
C GLU A 30 -19.55 -2.51 6.21
N ASP A 31 -18.75 -1.94 7.11
CA ASP A 31 -19.18 -1.20 8.30
C ASP A 31 -19.58 0.26 8.02
N GLY A 32 -19.42 0.71 6.77
CA GLY A 32 -19.69 2.09 6.35
C GLY A 32 -18.48 3.03 6.48
N SER A 33 -17.33 2.53 6.92
CA SER A 33 -16.08 3.28 6.93
C SER A 33 -15.55 3.50 5.51
N ILE A 34 -14.79 4.57 5.30
CA ILE A 34 -14.06 4.79 4.05
C ILE A 34 -12.57 4.62 4.27
N MET A 35 -11.88 4.07 3.28
CA MET A 35 -10.45 3.78 3.33
C MET A 35 -9.75 4.38 2.12
N ALA A 36 -8.61 5.02 2.35
CA ALA A 36 -7.66 5.38 1.31
C ALA A 36 -6.28 4.79 1.66
N MET A 37 -5.49 4.43 0.65
CA MET A 37 -4.14 3.93 0.82
C MET A 37 -3.19 4.65 -0.12
N ALA A 38 -2.02 5.03 0.40
CA ALA A 38 -0.95 5.63 -0.40
C ALA A 38 0.32 4.80 -0.31
N HIS A 39 0.96 4.55 -1.45
CA HIS A 39 2.34 4.10 -1.50
C HIS A 39 3.25 5.30 -1.22
N VAL A 40 4.14 5.16 -0.25
CA VAL A 40 5.02 6.22 0.22
C VAL A 40 6.45 5.80 -0.08
N ASN A 41 7.15 6.66 -0.83
CA ASN A 41 8.57 6.46 -1.09
C ASN A 41 9.36 6.61 0.21
N GLY A 42 10.26 5.66 0.46
CA GLY A 42 11.23 5.77 1.55
C GLY A 42 12.23 6.90 1.29
N VAL A 43 12.88 7.37 2.36
CA VAL A 43 13.97 8.35 2.30
C VAL A 43 15.26 7.72 2.83
N PRO A 44 16.44 8.06 2.27
CA PRO A 44 17.71 7.51 2.76
C PRO A 44 18.04 8.03 4.16
N PHE A 45 17.71 7.26 5.19
CA PHE A 45 17.86 7.67 6.60
C PHE A 45 19.31 7.97 7.01
N ASP A 46 20.27 7.16 6.54
CA ASP A 46 21.68 7.25 6.92
C ASP A 46 22.45 8.34 6.16
N LEU A 47 21.94 8.79 5.02
CA LEU A 47 22.56 9.83 4.19
C LEU A 47 21.97 11.23 4.45
N GLU A 48 20.87 11.31 5.22
CA GLU A 48 20.20 12.56 5.54
C GLU A 48 20.85 13.22 6.76
N ASP A 49 20.97 14.56 6.70
CA ASP A 49 21.42 15.34 7.84
C ASP A 49 20.47 15.17 9.05
N ALA A 50 21.05 15.12 10.25
CA ALA A 50 20.30 14.85 11.46
C ALA A 50 19.29 15.94 11.81
N GLU A 51 19.59 17.21 11.50
CA GLU A 51 18.68 18.33 11.73
C GLU A 51 17.48 18.25 10.79
N MET A 52 17.74 18.00 9.51
CA MET A 52 16.70 17.80 8.49
C MET A 52 15.78 16.65 8.89
N ARG A 53 16.35 15.50 9.22
CA ARG A 53 15.61 14.32 9.66
C ARG A 53 14.70 14.61 10.86
N ASN A 54 15.25 15.26 11.88
CA ASN A 54 14.49 15.63 13.07
C ASN A 54 13.38 16.65 12.77
N SER A 55 13.60 17.57 11.83
CA SER A 55 12.57 18.52 11.40
C SER A 55 11.38 17.82 10.75
N ARG A 56 11.62 16.80 9.93
CA ARG A 56 10.57 16.00 9.28
C ARG A 56 9.79 15.18 10.29
N CYS A 57 10.47 14.56 11.26
CA CYS A 57 9.81 13.87 12.38
C CYS A 57 8.89 14.81 13.17
N ARG A 58 9.34 16.04 13.46
CA ARG A 58 8.49 17.04 14.15
C ARG A 58 7.29 17.44 13.30
N ALA A 59 7.48 17.70 12.01
CA ALA A 59 6.39 18.03 11.09
C ALA A 59 5.36 16.91 10.99
N PHE A 60 5.81 15.65 10.89
CA PHE A 60 4.94 14.48 10.86
C PHE A 60 4.14 14.32 12.15
N ASN A 61 4.78 14.48 13.31
CA ASN A 61 4.09 14.43 14.60
C ASN A 61 3.04 15.55 14.75
N THR A 62 3.32 16.75 14.22
CA THR A 62 2.34 17.84 14.19
C THR A 62 1.18 17.51 13.26
N LEU A 63 1.45 16.96 12.07
CA LEU A 63 0.41 16.49 11.16
C LEU A 63 -0.49 15.47 11.84
N LEU A 64 0.09 14.44 12.48
CA LEU A 64 -0.68 13.41 13.17
C LEU A 64 -1.57 13.98 14.27
N ARG A 65 -1.06 14.94 15.06
CA ARG A 65 -1.89 15.63 16.07
C ARG A 65 -3.01 16.46 15.46
N ASN A 66 -2.77 17.10 14.32
CA ASN A 66 -3.78 17.94 13.66
C ASN A 66 -4.92 17.13 13.05
N ILE A 67 -4.65 15.90 12.61
CA ILE A 67 -5.66 15.00 12.04
C ILE A 67 -6.19 13.98 13.06
N ALA A 68 -5.71 14.04 14.30
CA ALA A 68 -6.09 13.09 15.33
C ALA A 68 -7.57 13.27 15.67
N ASP A 69 -8.31 12.19 15.50
CA ASP A 69 -9.73 12.14 15.77
C ASP A 69 -10.14 10.74 16.21
N ASP A 70 -11.22 10.61 16.97
CA ASP A 70 -11.68 9.33 17.53
C ASP A 70 -12.15 8.33 16.45
N ASN A 71 -12.58 8.86 15.30
CA ASN A 71 -13.06 8.08 14.16
C ASN A 71 -12.02 7.92 13.06
N VAL A 72 -10.78 8.39 13.26
CA VAL A 72 -9.69 8.28 12.30
C VAL A 72 -8.70 7.20 12.76
N SER A 73 -8.44 6.24 11.89
CA SER A 73 -7.44 5.18 12.10
C SER A 73 -6.37 5.23 11.02
N ILE A 74 -5.11 5.12 11.43
CA ILE A 74 -3.96 5.15 10.53
C ILE A 74 -3.18 3.85 10.71
N TYR A 75 -2.87 3.18 9.60
CA TYR A 75 -2.02 1.98 9.58
C TYR A 75 -0.80 2.23 8.73
N ALA A 76 0.37 1.88 9.26
CA ALA A 76 1.62 1.86 8.52
C ALA A 76 1.95 0.40 8.16
N HIS A 77 2.11 0.13 6.88
CA HIS A 77 2.49 -1.18 6.36
C HIS A 77 3.88 -1.10 5.78
N LEU A 78 4.73 -2.08 6.12
CA LEU A 78 6.05 -2.28 5.53
C LEU A 78 6.01 -3.61 4.79
N VAL A 79 6.15 -3.57 3.46
CA VAL A 79 6.29 -4.75 2.63
C VAL A 79 7.74 -4.86 2.21
N ARG A 80 8.38 -5.96 2.61
CA ARG A 80 9.76 -6.26 2.26
C ARG A 80 9.79 -7.37 1.24
N HIS A 81 10.36 -7.11 0.08
CA HIS A 81 10.42 -8.05 -1.04
C HIS A 81 11.81 -8.03 -1.69
N ASN A 82 12.09 -9.07 -2.47
CA ASN A 82 13.39 -9.33 -3.08
C ASN A 82 13.46 -8.94 -4.57
N ASP A 83 12.40 -8.36 -5.13
CA ASP A 83 12.32 -7.80 -6.49
C ASP A 83 12.97 -6.41 -6.53
N VAL A 84 14.26 -6.35 -6.24
CA VAL A 84 15.02 -5.11 -6.38
C VAL A 84 15.33 -4.88 -7.86
N PRO A 85 14.89 -3.76 -8.47
CA PRO A 85 15.19 -3.46 -9.86
C PRO A 85 16.69 -3.35 -10.09
N ALA A 86 17.14 -3.74 -11.28
CA ALA A 86 18.53 -3.51 -11.67
C ALA A 86 18.86 -2.01 -11.63
N PRO A 87 20.08 -1.62 -11.22
CA PRO A 87 20.50 -0.23 -11.27
C PRO A 87 20.33 0.37 -12.66
N ALA A 88 19.93 1.64 -12.74
CA ALA A 88 19.85 2.35 -14.01
C ALA A 88 21.24 2.43 -14.69
N PRO A 89 21.31 2.53 -16.03
CA PRO A 89 22.59 2.71 -16.71
C PRO A 89 23.26 4.00 -16.23
N ARG A 90 24.55 3.91 -15.88
CA ARG A 90 25.33 5.05 -15.39
C ARG A 90 26.41 5.42 -16.39
N GLN A 91 26.58 6.72 -16.60
CA GLN A 91 27.67 7.27 -17.39
C GLN A 91 28.67 7.93 -16.45
N PHE A 92 29.93 7.52 -16.53
CA PHE A 92 30.99 8.04 -15.68
C PHE A 92 31.99 8.83 -16.50
N GLN A 93 32.38 10.00 -16.00
CA GLN A 93 33.38 10.85 -16.64
C GLN A 93 34.81 10.35 -16.39
N SER A 94 35.04 9.52 -15.36
CA SER A 94 36.36 8.98 -15.01
C SER A 94 36.38 7.45 -15.04
N ALA A 95 37.52 6.90 -15.48
CA ALA A 95 37.76 5.46 -15.49
C ALA A 95 37.70 4.85 -14.08
N PHE A 96 38.16 5.61 -13.06
CA PHE A 96 38.07 5.20 -11.67
C PHE A 96 36.62 5.07 -11.18
N ALA A 97 35.74 6.03 -11.50
CA ALA A 97 34.35 5.96 -11.07
C ALA A 97 33.63 4.76 -11.72
N GLY A 98 33.95 4.46 -12.99
CA GLY A 98 33.47 3.27 -13.68
C GLY A 98 33.92 1.98 -12.99
N SER A 99 35.21 1.82 -12.73
CA SER A 99 35.75 0.62 -12.08
C SER A 99 35.25 0.45 -10.63
N LEU A 100 35.07 1.55 -9.90
CA LEU A 100 34.50 1.56 -8.56
C LEU A 100 33.03 1.09 -8.58
N SER A 101 32.23 1.62 -9.51
CA SER A 101 30.82 1.20 -9.65
C SER A 101 30.72 -0.29 -9.95
N GLU A 102 31.53 -0.79 -10.88
CA GLU A 102 31.53 -2.21 -11.26
C GLU A 102 31.95 -3.12 -10.09
N ALA A 103 32.99 -2.74 -9.35
CA ALA A 103 33.43 -3.48 -8.17
C ALA A 103 32.36 -3.46 -7.06
N TYR A 104 31.68 -2.33 -6.87
CA TYR A 104 30.60 -2.19 -5.90
C TYR A 104 29.38 -3.05 -6.28
N GLU A 105 28.96 -3.01 -7.55
CA GLU A 105 27.88 -3.85 -8.06
C GLU A 105 28.18 -5.33 -7.84
N ARG A 106 29.38 -5.79 -8.20
CA ARG A 106 29.78 -7.20 -8.05
C ARG A 106 29.89 -7.67 -6.60
N ARG A 107 30.21 -6.78 -5.65
CA ARG A 107 30.45 -7.17 -4.25
C ARG A 107 29.28 -6.91 -3.32
N VAL A 108 28.57 -5.80 -3.53
CA VAL A 108 27.53 -5.30 -2.61
C VAL A 108 26.14 -5.57 -3.18
N LEU A 109 25.95 -5.39 -4.48
CA LEU A 109 24.64 -5.53 -5.11
C LEU A 109 24.37 -6.93 -5.68
N SER A 110 25.37 -7.82 -5.70
CA SER A 110 25.25 -9.21 -6.15
C SER A 110 24.55 -10.15 -5.15
N GLY A 111 24.29 -9.67 -3.93
CA GLY A 111 23.62 -10.42 -2.89
C GLY A 111 22.08 -10.39 -3.00
N LYS A 112 21.41 -10.97 -2.00
CA LYS A 112 19.95 -10.84 -1.84
C LYS A 112 19.63 -9.45 -1.33
N LEU A 113 19.41 -8.53 -2.26
CA LEU A 113 18.87 -7.21 -1.94
C LEU A 113 17.39 -7.32 -1.60
N PHE A 114 16.94 -6.40 -0.75
CA PHE A 114 15.53 -6.25 -0.44
C PHE A 114 15.15 -4.79 -0.61
N ARG A 115 13.97 -4.55 -1.18
CA ARG A 115 13.34 -3.23 -1.22
C ARG A 115 12.22 -3.20 -0.18
N ASN A 116 12.10 -2.05 0.46
CA ASN A 116 11.05 -1.77 1.42
C ASN A 116 10.04 -0.85 0.73
N ASP A 117 8.83 -1.33 0.54
CA ASP A 117 7.70 -0.49 0.14
C ASP A 117 6.88 -0.15 1.37
N HIS A 118 6.62 1.14 1.56
CA HIS A 118 5.80 1.65 2.65
C HIS A 118 4.43 2.00 2.12
N PHE A 119 3.39 1.55 2.81
CA PHE A 119 2.01 1.96 2.55
C PHE A 119 1.43 2.60 3.79
N LEU A 120 0.70 3.69 3.59
CA LEU A 120 -0.06 4.36 4.62
C LEU A 120 -1.55 4.19 4.31
N THR A 121 -2.29 3.58 5.23
CA THR A 121 -3.74 3.43 5.12
C THR A 121 -4.41 4.37 6.09
N LEU A 122 -5.36 5.14 5.59
CA LEU A 122 -6.24 6.01 6.38
C LEU A 122 -7.65 5.44 6.33
N ILE A 123 -8.25 5.17 7.48
CA ILE A 123 -9.65 4.76 7.61
C ILE A 123 -10.38 5.83 8.40
N VAL A 124 -11.51 6.31 7.85
CA VAL A 124 -12.42 7.22 8.55
C VAL A 124 -13.73 6.48 8.80
N SER A 125 -14.03 6.28 10.07
CA SER A 125 -15.25 5.61 10.51
C SER A 125 -16.40 6.62 10.65
N PRO A 126 -17.65 6.22 10.38
CA PRO A 126 -18.79 7.09 10.61
C PRO A 126 -19.03 7.28 12.11
N ARG A 127 -19.15 8.55 12.55
CA ARG A 127 -19.35 8.92 13.97
C ARG A 127 -20.70 8.49 14.53
N THR A 128 -21.72 8.54 13.68
CA THR A 128 -23.02 7.96 13.99
C THR A 128 -23.00 6.55 13.45
N ALA A 129 -23.33 5.55 14.28
CA ALA A 129 -23.53 4.20 13.79
C ALA A 129 -24.49 4.28 12.59
N ILE A 130 -24.00 3.97 11.39
CA ILE A 130 -24.85 3.78 10.22
C ILE A 130 -25.54 2.43 10.44
N GLY A 131 -26.46 2.40 11.41
CA GLY A 131 -27.17 1.21 11.81
C GLY A 131 -27.87 0.63 10.58
N LYS A 132 -27.54 -0.62 10.22
CA LYS A 132 -28.18 -1.45 9.18
C LYS A 132 -28.31 -0.86 7.76
N ILE A 133 -28.02 0.42 7.51
CA ILE A 133 -28.19 1.11 6.22
C ILE A 133 -26.99 0.84 5.31
N GLY A 134 -25.76 0.88 5.83
CA GLY A 134 -24.55 0.52 5.09
C GLY A 134 -24.62 -0.93 4.57
N LEU A 135 -25.04 -1.86 5.43
CA LEU A 135 -25.25 -3.26 5.08
C LEU A 135 -26.34 -3.46 4.00
N ARG A 136 -27.36 -2.58 3.94
CA ARG A 136 -28.44 -2.62 2.93
C ARG A 136 -27.95 -2.11 1.57
N ILE A 137 -27.13 -1.06 1.55
CA ILE A 137 -26.53 -0.55 0.31
C ILE A 137 -25.52 -1.57 -0.24
N ALA A 138 -24.67 -2.15 0.61
CA ALA A 138 -23.72 -3.20 0.25
C ALA A 138 -24.42 -4.47 -0.29
N LYS A 139 -25.49 -4.94 0.38
CA LYS A 139 -26.31 -6.07 -0.12
C LYS A 139 -27.04 -5.76 -1.43
N SER A 140 -27.51 -4.51 -1.61
CA SER A 140 -28.19 -4.11 -2.84
C SER A 140 -27.26 -4.06 -4.05
N ARG A 141 -25.98 -3.71 -3.86
CA ARG A 141 -24.97 -3.72 -4.92
C ARG A 141 -24.56 -5.13 -5.34
N ARG A 142 -24.20 -6.01 -4.39
CA ARG A 142 -23.87 -7.42 -4.69
C ARG A 142 -24.99 -8.17 -5.43
N ARG A 143 -26.26 -7.83 -5.16
CA ARG A 143 -27.42 -8.42 -5.86
C ARG A 143 -27.58 -7.94 -7.31
N ASN A 144 -27.14 -6.72 -7.63
CA ASN A 144 -27.22 -6.18 -8.98
C ASN A 144 -26.04 -6.64 -9.86
N GLU A 145 -24.86 -6.85 -9.29
CA GLU A 145 -23.69 -7.41 -9.99
C GLU A 145 -23.96 -8.84 -10.47
N HIS A 146 -24.46 -9.72 -9.58
CA HIS A 146 -24.87 -11.09 -9.96
C HIS A 146 -25.93 -11.14 -11.08
N ARG A 147 -26.86 -10.18 -11.11
CA ARG A 147 -27.95 -10.14 -12.11
C ARG A 147 -27.49 -9.60 -13.48
N SER A 148 -26.34 -8.92 -13.50
CA SER A 148 -25.73 -8.37 -14.72
C SER A 148 -24.90 -9.44 -15.43
N GLU A 149 -24.23 -10.32 -14.67
CA GLU A 149 -23.46 -11.44 -15.20
C GLU A 149 -24.36 -12.56 -15.78
N GLU A 150 -25.55 -12.78 -15.21
CA GLU A 150 -26.53 -13.75 -15.74
C GLU A 150 -27.09 -13.32 -17.12
N HIS A 151 -27.29 -12.02 -17.37
CA HIS A 151 -27.82 -11.53 -18.66
C HIS A 151 -26.81 -11.52 -19.80
N THR A 152 -25.50 -11.44 -19.53
CA THR A 152 -24.46 -11.53 -20.56
C THR A 152 -24.07 -12.96 -20.91
N SER A 153 -24.61 -13.96 -20.21
CA SER A 153 -24.40 -15.39 -20.50
C SER A 153 -25.56 -16.06 -21.26
N GLU A 154 -26.65 -15.33 -21.54
CA GLU A 154 -27.82 -15.82 -22.28
C GLU A 154 -27.97 -15.22 -23.70
N LEU A 155 -26.92 -14.56 -24.22
CA LEU A 155 -26.80 -14.11 -25.62
C LEU A 155 -25.49 -14.64 -26.23
#